data_AF-A0A2V2RES9-F1
#
_entry.id   AF-A0A2V2RES9-F1
#
_cell.length_a   1.000
_cell.length_b   1.000
_cell.length_c   1.000
_cell.angle_alpha   90.00
_cell.angle_beta   90.00
_cell.angle_gamma   90.00
#
_symmetry.space_group_name_H-M   'P 1'
#
loop_
_entity.id
_entity.type
_entity.pdbx_description
1 polymer ?
#
loop_
_entity_poly.entity_id
_entity_poly.type
_entity_poly.pdbx_seq_one_letter_code
_entity_poly.pdbx_strand_id
1 'polypeptide(L)'
;MDVFELQDHAFQRPNQEVCGFVYPDRYVPLTNKAASSTRFEADPAELARVLATYGEPSAIFHTHPHGLLEPSDADRNQFYYPNSELWIGKIQNGKL
;
A
#
# COMPACT_ATOMS: atom_id res chain seq x y z
N MET A 1 -10.38 -0.77 11.74
CA MET A 1 -10.16 -1.41 10.42
C MET A 1 -9.64 -2.82 10.64
N ASP A 2 -10.08 -3.77 9.82
CA ASP A 2 -9.73 -5.19 9.93
C ASP A 2 -8.49 -5.51 9.07
N VAL A 3 -7.45 -6.07 9.68
CA VAL A 3 -6.18 -6.41 9.01
C VAL A 3 -6.35 -7.49 7.93
N PHE A 4 -7.45 -8.26 7.96
CA PHE A 4 -7.74 -9.27 6.94
C PHE A 4 -7.83 -8.68 5.53
N GLU A 5 -8.32 -7.45 5.35
CA GLU A 5 -8.42 -6.82 4.02
C GLU A 5 -7.05 -6.53 3.41
N LEU A 6 -6.08 -6.10 4.23
CA LEU A 6 -4.70 -5.89 3.77
C LEU A 6 -4.03 -7.20 3.39
N GLN A 7 -4.24 -8.21 4.24
CA GLN A 7 -3.66 -9.53 4.06
C GLN A 7 -4.23 -10.24 2.82
N ASP A 8 -5.54 -10.17 2.60
CA ASP A 8 -6.17 -10.71 1.40
C ASP A 8 -5.63 -10.04 0.13
N HIS A 9 -5.54 -8.70 0.11
CA HIS A 9 -4.98 -7.98 -1.03
C HIS A 9 -3.53 -8.39 -1.32
N ALA A 10 -2.69 -8.48 -0.28
CA ALA A 10 -1.31 -8.93 -0.43
C ALA A 10 -1.22 -10.37 -1.00
N PHE A 11 -2.07 -11.29 -0.53
CA PHE A 11 -2.07 -12.68 -0.99
C PHE A 11 -2.58 -12.87 -2.42
N GLN A 12 -3.43 -11.98 -2.93
CA GLN A 12 -3.85 -12.02 -4.33
C GLN A 12 -2.68 -11.77 -5.29
N ARG A 13 -1.62 -11.09 -4.83
CA ARG A 13 -0.45 -10.68 -5.63
C ARG A 13 0.87 -10.91 -4.87
N PRO A 14 1.21 -12.16 -4.48
CA PRO A 14 2.29 -12.43 -3.53
C PRO A 14 3.69 -12.11 -4.05
N ASN A 15 3.84 -11.95 -5.38
CA ASN A 15 5.10 -11.65 -6.04
C ASN A 15 5.15 -10.22 -6.61
N GLN A 16 4.16 -9.37 -6.32
CA GLN A 16 4.12 -7.97 -6.72
C GLN A 16 3.91 -7.11 -5.48
N GLU A 17 4.40 -5.88 -5.50
CA GLU A 17 3.97 -4.90 -4.51
C GLU A 17 2.49 -4.62 -4.74
N VAL A 18 1.72 -4.70 -3.67
CA VAL A 18 0.36 -4.13 -3.63
C VAL A 18 0.42 -2.80 -2.92
N CYS A 19 -0.55 -1.92 -3.19
CA CYS A 19 -0.63 -0.62 -2.52
C CYS A 19 -2.08 -0.28 -2.15
N GLY A 20 -2.29 0.58 -1.17
CA GLY A 20 -3.61 1.09 -0.84
C GLY A 20 -3.61 2.11 0.28
N PHE A 21 -4.78 2.65 0.55
CA PHE A 21 -5.00 3.65 1.59
C PHE A 21 -5.70 3.04 2.79
N VAL A 22 -5.20 3.40 3.97
CA VAL A 22 -5.74 2.98 5.26
C VAL A 22 -6.40 4.17 5.92
N TYR A 23 -7.67 4.00 6.28
CA TYR A 23 -8.45 4.94 7.09
C TYR A 23 -8.78 4.27 8.44
N PRO A 24 -9.28 5.02 9.44
CA PRO A 24 -9.58 4.46 10.76
C PRO A 24 -10.55 3.27 10.71
N ASP A 25 -11.51 3.31 9.78
CA ASP A 25 -12.60 2.33 9.66
C ASP A 25 -12.45 1.34 8.51
N ARG A 26 -11.56 1.58 7.52
CA ARG A 26 -11.48 0.77 6.29
C ARG A 26 -10.11 0.75 5.64
N TYR A 27 -9.88 -0.29 4.82
CA TYR A 27 -8.81 -0.31 3.84
C TYR A 27 -9.37 -0.13 2.43
N VAL A 28 -8.69 0.66 1.59
CA VAL A 28 -9.04 0.86 0.18
C VAL A 28 -7.85 0.40 -0.67
N PRO A 29 -7.90 -0.80 -1.28
CA PRO A 29 -6.85 -1.26 -2.18
C PRO A 29 -6.79 -0.36 -3.41
N LEU A 30 -5.58 -0.06 -3.86
CA LEU A 30 -5.31 0.68 -5.08
C LEU A 30 -4.55 -0.21 -6.06
N THR A 31 -4.84 -0.04 -7.35
CA THR A 31 -4.15 -0.76 -8.40
C THR A 31 -2.70 -0.29 -8.50
N ASN A 32 -1.74 -1.21 -8.34
CA ASN A 32 -0.34 -0.94 -8.69
C ASN A 32 -0.15 -1.06 -10.21
N LYS A 33 -0.05 0.07 -10.92
CA LYS A 33 0.17 0.12 -12.37
C LYS A 33 1.56 -0.33 -12.81
N ALA A 34 2.55 -0.24 -11.94
CA ALA A 34 3.90 -0.73 -12.25
C ALA A 34 3.93 -2.25 -12.37
N ALA A 35 2.96 -2.95 -11.73
CA ALA A 35 2.87 -4.41 -11.67
C ALA A 35 4.23 -5.06 -11.31
N SER A 36 4.99 -4.41 -10.43
CA SER A 36 6.38 -4.73 -10.11
C SER A 36 6.50 -5.29 -8.70
N SER A 37 7.58 -6.03 -8.43
CA SER A 37 7.93 -6.60 -7.13
C SER A 37 8.84 -5.71 -6.28
N THR A 38 9.21 -4.54 -6.78
CA THR A 38 10.23 -3.64 -6.17
C THR A 38 9.84 -2.16 -6.19
N ARG A 39 8.65 -1.86 -6.73
CA ARG A 39 8.05 -0.54 -6.70
C ARG A 39 6.54 -0.63 -6.95
N PHE A 40 5.82 0.37 -6.47
CA PHE A 40 4.44 0.60 -6.85
C PHE A 40 4.24 1.97 -7.48
N GLU A 41 3.25 2.03 -8.37
CA GLU A 41 2.69 3.27 -8.90
C GLU A 41 1.18 3.16 -8.78
N ALA A 42 0.60 3.79 -7.75
CA ALA A 42 -0.85 3.76 -7.55
C ALA A 42 -1.56 4.36 -8.78
N ASP A 43 -2.65 3.73 -9.24
CA ASP A 43 -3.41 4.27 -10.36
C ASP A 43 -3.89 5.69 -10.04
N PRO A 44 -3.52 6.71 -10.85
CA PRO A 44 -3.79 8.09 -10.52
C PRO A 44 -5.29 8.42 -10.53
N ALA A 45 -6.10 7.72 -11.33
CA ALA A 45 -7.55 7.92 -11.36
C ALA A 45 -8.21 7.33 -10.11
N GLU A 46 -7.76 6.15 -9.66
CA GLU A 46 -8.22 5.58 -8.39
C GLU A 46 -7.80 6.43 -7.19
N LEU A 47 -6.53 6.85 -7.16
CA LEU A 47 -5.98 7.71 -6.13
C LEU A 47 -6.79 9.02 -6.03
N ALA A 48 -7.00 9.72 -7.14
CA ALA A 48 -7.76 10.97 -7.15
C ALA A 48 -9.21 10.77 -6.67
N ARG A 49 -9.87 9.69 -7.12
CA ARG A 49 -11.23 9.36 -6.71
C ARG A 49 -11.32 9.06 -5.22
N VAL A 50 -10.39 8.28 -4.68
CA VAL A 50 -10.38 7.87 -3.27
C VAL A 50 -10.09 9.07 -2.36
N LEU A 51 -9.10 9.90 -2.69
CA LEU A 51 -8.83 11.14 -1.96
C LEU A 51 -10.01 12.12 -2.00
N ALA A 52 -10.67 12.28 -3.15
CA ALA A 52 -11.84 13.14 -3.26
C ALA A 52 -13.03 12.64 -2.42
N THR A 53 -13.11 11.32 -2.18
CA THR A 53 -14.20 10.69 -1.44
C THR A 53 -13.94 10.68 0.07
N TYR A 54 -12.71 10.42 0.49
CA TYR A 54 -12.37 10.12 1.88
C TYR A 54 -11.32 11.05 2.51
N GLY A 55 -10.68 11.92 1.72
CA GLY A 55 -9.59 12.79 2.17
C GLY A 55 -8.23 12.08 2.24
N GLU A 56 -7.27 12.70 2.93
CA GLU A 56 -5.95 12.13 3.19
C GLU A 56 -6.06 10.90 4.12
N PRO A 57 -5.43 9.76 3.81
CA PRO A 57 -5.51 8.56 4.64
C PRO A 57 -4.70 8.69 5.94
N SER A 58 -5.01 7.84 6.92
CA SER A 58 -4.18 7.72 8.13
C SER A 58 -2.85 7.02 7.86
N ALA A 59 -2.84 6.06 6.92
CA ALA A 59 -1.61 5.43 6.45
C ALA A 59 -1.70 5.05 4.97
N ILE A 60 -0.54 4.97 4.34
CA ILE A 60 -0.36 4.34 3.03
C ILE A 60 0.25 2.98 3.27
N PHE A 61 -0.41 1.94 2.77
CA PHE A 61 0.10 0.59 2.86
C PHE A 61 0.68 0.14 1.52
N HIS A 62 1.86 -0.47 1.54
CA HIS A 62 2.35 -1.28 0.43
C HIS A 62 3.14 -2.50 0.90
N THR A 63 3.43 -3.44 0.00
CA THR A 63 4.23 -4.63 0.33
C THR A 63 5.60 -4.61 -0.32
N HIS A 64 6.58 -5.21 0.35
CA HIS A 64 7.88 -5.57 -0.21
C HIS A 64 8.00 -7.10 -0.30
N PRO A 65 7.58 -7.75 -1.40
CA PRO A 65 7.58 -9.22 -1.54
C PRO A 65 8.94 -9.87 -1.22
N HIS A 66 10.03 -9.22 -1.66
CA HIS A 66 11.40 -9.71 -1.49
C HIS A 66 12.31 -8.74 -0.73
N GLY A 67 11.82 -7.55 -0.40
CA GLY A 67 12.58 -6.48 0.25
C GLY A 67 12.59 -6.56 1.78
N LEU A 68 13.13 -5.52 2.42
CA LEU A 68 13.12 -5.34 3.88
C LEU A 68 11.80 -4.69 4.34
N LEU A 69 11.46 -4.83 5.62
CA LEU A 69 10.35 -4.11 6.25
C LEU A 69 10.76 -2.68 6.64
N GLU A 70 11.43 -1.99 5.73
CA GLU A 70 11.94 -0.64 5.92
C GLU A 70 11.72 0.17 4.63
N PRO A 71 11.44 1.48 4.73
CA PRO A 71 11.27 2.32 3.54
C PRO A 71 12.56 2.40 2.73
N SER A 72 12.47 2.06 1.45
CA SER A 72 13.50 2.30 0.45
C SER A 72 13.69 3.80 0.20
N ASP A 73 14.76 4.16 -0.51
CA ASP A 73 14.95 5.55 -0.93
C ASP A 73 13.81 6.05 -1.84
N ALA A 74 13.27 5.16 -2.69
CA ALA A 74 12.14 5.47 -3.55
C ALA A 74 10.89 5.78 -2.72
N ASP A 75 10.61 4.98 -1.68
CA ASP A 75 9.48 5.20 -0.78
C ASP A 75 9.57 6.56 -0.08
N ARG A 76 10.75 6.89 0.46
CA ARG A 76 10.98 8.16 1.17
C ARG A 76 10.84 9.37 0.25
N ASN A 77 11.38 9.28 -0.97
CA ASN A 77 11.36 10.39 -1.92
C ASN A 77 9.98 10.63 -2.54
N GLN A 78 9.11 9.62 -2.54
CA GLN A 78 7.78 9.66 -3.16
C GLN A 78 6.65 9.67 -2.12
N PHE A 79 6.99 9.87 -0.85
CA PHE A 79 6.01 10.01 0.22
C PHE A 79 5.50 11.45 0.31
N TYR A 80 4.38 11.72 -0.36
CA TYR A 80 3.82 13.08 -0.49
C TYR A 80 2.73 13.43 0.55
N TYR A 81 2.45 12.55 1.51
CA TYR A 81 1.32 12.68 2.45
C TYR A 81 1.83 12.88 3.88
N PRO A 82 2.18 14.11 4.28
CA PRO A 82 2.91 14.37 5.52
C PRO A 82 2.10 14.07 6.78
N ASN A 83 0.77 13.92 6.69
CA ASN A 83 -0.08 13.57 7.83
C ASN A 83 -0.40 12.07 7.90
N SER A 84 0.10 11.28 6.94
CA SER A 84 -0.06 9.83 6.91
C SER A 84 1.16 9.12 7.49
N GLU A 85 0.96 7.89 7.94
CA GLU A 85 2.04 6.93 8.16
C GLU A 85 2.35 6.13 6.89
N LEU A 86 3.53 5.52 6.82
CA LEU A 86 3.88 4.55 5.79
C LEU A 86 3.96 3.16 6.41
N TRP A 87 3.07 2.26 5.98
CA TRP A 87 2.98 0.88 6.45
C TRP A 87 3.52 -0.06 5.38
N ILE A 88 4.56 -0.81 5.72
CA ILE A 88 5.21 -1.74 4.81
C ILE A 88 4.94 -3.16 5.29
N GLY A 89 4.30 -3.96 4.45
CA GLY A 89 4.00 -5.38 4.71
C GLY A 89 4.95 -6.32 3.97
N LYS A 90 5.11 -7.54 4.48
CA LYS A 90 5.85 -8.60 3.79
C LYS A 90 5.27 -9.96 4.13
N ILE A 91 4.88 -10.71 3.11
CA ILE A 91 4.41 -12.07 3.32
C ILE A 91 5.58 -12.96 3.75
N GLN A 92 5.53 -13.47 4.99
CA GLN A 92 6.49 -14.41 5.55
C GLN A 92 5.75 -15.59 6.19
N ASN A 93 6.13 -16.81 5.82
CA ASN A 93 5.55 -18.05 6.35
C ASN A 93 4.01 -18.09 6.28
N GLY A 94 3.43 -17.58 5.18
CA GLY A 94 1.98 -17.54 4.98
C GLY A 94 1.24 -16.53 5.84
N LYS A 95 1.92 -15.48 6.31
CA LYS A 95 1.34 -14.35 7.06
C LYS A 95 1.88 -13.03 6.49
N LEU A 96 1.06 -11.98 6.50
CA LEU A 96 1.48 -10.61 6.20
C LEU A 96 2.18 -9.98 7.42
#